data_AF-A0A9D1Q7H5-F1
#
_entry.id   AF-A0A9D1Q7H5-F1
#
_cell.length_a   1.000
_cell.length_b   1.000
_cell.length_c   1.000
_cell.angle_alpha   90.00
_cell.angle_beta   90.00
_cell.angle_gamma   90.00
#
_symmetry.space_group_name_H-M   'P 1'
#
loop_
_entity.id
_entity.type
_entity.pdbx_description
1 polymer ?
#
loop_
_entity_poly.entity_id
_entity_poly.type
_entity_poly.pdbx_seq_one_letter_code
_entity_poly.pdbx_strand_id
1 'polypeptide(L)'
;MHVKRLLSLLLTALLAVTVLASCAGHSDFSKEAADALNNAQTIVHFSTDSQLTKALKDSLKDNVQPDDVRNAMAADKNLQALLTDGCQLDVFAVRANTVKDAAESIAQNIASIASGKKSEGKAAMVLADNGYYYAAVLTCRDSNSSVSDDGSEDPAPDPGYIQTAPNSYTITTNEGFAALVDEKLQTSELESTNIKLECNVALPTNWPYSMTYSGTFDGQNHIVSGIECTGGSNYSGMFGTLTGTVKNCRFAGVSVSGGNYTGAVAGYNDGNIKNCSVLSGHVSGAMGTGGITGVNAGTISNCDVAAAVSSTDWGIGGIAGQNSSGSSITDCHVSGNISSHSDTLGGIVGINFGTISSSHTTGTITGTKVVGGIVGQNDSFVEACYATGSINGTNTVGGLVANNSGTLKACYSSATVTCSGTGYLGGIVANNNGGNVVTCYSTGAVTGTTPSDEYIGGVSGLNTGTITACYTTSSIGTQSPSTTGALVGWNNNGSIHTCYWGNSLDDPCGIDTGSSTETSEIGTSLTWEQATEKMNSESGSGIQFVYHNDGQAPTLPI
;
A
#
# COMPACT_ATOMS: atom_id res chain seq x y z
N MET A 1 -1.78 44.83 -26.36
CA MET A 1 -3.22 45.02 -26.05
C MET A 1 -3.78 44.02 -25.02
N HIS A 2 -3.07 42.93 -24.68
CA HIS A 2 -3.51 41.98 -23.64
C HIS A 2 -3.00 42.29 -22.22
N VAL A 3 -1.92 43.07 -22.06
CA VAL A 3 -1.41 43.45 -20.73
C VAL A 3 -2.31 44.47 -20.01
N LYS A 4 -2.99 45.37 -20.76
CA LYS A 4 -3.95 46.33 -20.18
C LYS A 4 -5.28 45.70 -19.73
N ARG A 5 -5.67 44.55 -20.29
CA ARG A 5 -6.85 43.79 -19.82
C ARG A 5 -6.54 42.98 -18.56
N LEU A 6 -5.31 42.47 -18.41
CA LEU A 6 -4.88 41.78 -17.20
C LEU A 6 -4.78 42.74 -16.00
N LEU A 7 -4.27 43.96 -16.23
CA LEU A 7 -4.16 44.97 -15.17
C LEU A 7 -5.53 45.50 -14.71
N SER A 8 -6.53 45.60 -15.61
CA SER A 8 -7.87 46.03 -15.19
C SER A 8 -8.66 44.93 -14.48
N LEU A 9 -8.42 43.65 -14.82
CA LEU A 9 -9.02 42.50 -14.11
C LEU A 9 -8.44 42.32 -12.70
N LEU A 10 -7.14 42.56 -12.51
CA LEU A 10 -6.50 42.58 -11.20
C LEU A 10 -6.93 43.79 -10.36
N LEU A 11 -7.18 44.95 -10.97
CA LEU A 11 -7.65 46.14 -10.26
C LEU A 11 -9.14 46.06 -9.88
N THR A 12 -9.98 45.36 -10.64
CA THR A 12 -11.37 45.09 -10.25
C THR A 12 -11.50 43.97 -9.22
N ALA A 13 -10.57 43.00 -9.18
CA ALA A 13 -10.51 42.03 -8.10
C ALA A 13 -10.04 42.67 -6.78
N LEU A 14 -9.13 43.66 -6.84
CA LEU A 14 -8.66 44.39 -5.66
C LEU A 14 -9.68 45.41 -5.13
N LEU A 15 -10.54 45.96 -6.00
CA LEU A 15 -11.68 46.81 -5.58
C LEU A 15 -12.92 46.02 -5.14
N ALA A 16 -13.07 44.75 -5.56
CA ALA A 16 -14.12 43.86 -5.04
C ALA A 16 -13.82 43.36 -3.61
N VAL A 17 -12.57 43.48 -3.15
CA VAL A 17 -12.16 43.17 -1.76
C VAL A 17 -12.30 44.39 -0.83
N THR A 18 -12.61 45.58 -1.35
CA THR A 18 -12.70 46.81 -0.52
C THR A 18 -14.09 47.48 -0.48
N VAL A 19 -15.16 46.81 -0.94
CA VAL A 19 -16.55 47.31 -0.85
C VAL A 19 -17.51 46.37 -0.07
N LEU A 20 -16.98 45.47 0.76
CA LEU A 20 -17.76 44.81 1.82
C LEU A 20 -17.22 45.09 3.24
N ALA A 21 -16.43 46.16 3.39
CA ALA A 21 -16.19 46.80 4.68
C ALA A 21 -17.34 47.78 5.00
N SER A 22 -18.51 47.25 5.38
CA SER A 22 -19.53 48.03 6.12
C SER A 22 -20.52 47.19 6.92
N CYS A 23 -20.19 45.93 7.22
CA CYS A 23 -20.78 45.13 8.30
C CYS A 23 -19.68 44.23 8.92
N ALA A 24 -18.49 44.79 9.17
CA ALA A 24 -17.31 44.05 9.61
C ALA A 24 -17.42 43.69 11.11
N GLY A 25 -18.06 42.56 11.39
CA GLY A 25 -17.82 41.84 12.63
C GLY A 25 -16.64 40.91 12.40
N HIS A 26 -15.58 41.02 13.21
CA HIS A 26 -14.52 40.02 13.29
C HIS A 26 -15.11 38.60 13.21
N SER A 27 -14.73 37.82 12.20
CA SER A 27 -15.25 36.47 12.00
C SER A 27 -14.81 35.57 13.15
N ASP A 28 -15.76 34.85 13.73
CA ASP A 28 -15.55 33.96 14.88
C ASP A 28 -15.17 32.55 14.40
N PHE A 29 -14.01 32.08 14.84
CA PHE A 29 -13.45 30.75 14.56
C PHE A 29 -13.09 30.02 15.87
N SER A 30 -13.77 30.37 16.96
CA SER A 30 -13.45 29.88 18.31
C SER A 30 -13.64 28.37 18.42
N LYS A 31 -14.56 27.78 17.64
CA LYS A 31 -14.79 26.34 17.63
C LYS A 31 -13.60 25.59 17.03
N GLU A 32 -13.08 26.05 15.89
CA GLU A 32 -11.91 25.47 15.23
C GLU A 32 -10.67 25.53 16.14
N ALA A 33 -10.51 26.61 16.90
CA ALA A 33 -9.44 26.73 17.87
C ALA A 33 -9.62 25.79 19.08
N ALA A 34 -10.84 25.68 19.63
CA ALA A 34 -11.14 24.75 20.72
C ALA A 34 -10.94 23.29 20.28
N ASP A 35 -11.41 22.93 19.08
CA ASP A 35 -11.24 21.59 18.50
C ASP A 35 -9.76 21.29 18.27
N ALA A 36 -8.98 22.23 17.72
CA ALA A 36 -7.53 22.05 17.53
C ALA A 36 -6.78 21.90 18.86
N LEU A 37 -7.15 22.66 19.88
CA LEU A 37 -6.57 22.55 21.23
C LEU A 37 -6.88 21.22 21.89
N ASN A 38 -8.14 20.76 21.81
CA ASN A 38 -8.56 19.45 22.32
C ASN A 38 -7.92 18.29 21.55
N ASN A 39 -7.61 18.47 20.26
CA ASN A 39 -6.88 17.48 19.47
C ASN A 39 -5.38 17.46 19.79
N ALA A 40 -4.81 18.56 20.26
CA ALA A 40 -3.38 18.66 20.54
C ALA A 40 -2.98 18.19 21.95
N GLN A 41 -3.93 18.07 22.88
CA GLN A 41 -3.67 17.68 24.27
C GLN A 41 -4.93 17.17 24.99
N THR A 42 -4.75 16.38 26.05
CA THR A 42 -5.83 15.70 26.80
C THR A 42 -6.00 16.17 28.26
N ILE A 43 -5.24 17.18 28.67
CA ILE A 43 -5.13 17.66 30.06
C ILE A 43 -6.22 18.69 30.40
N VAL A 44 -6.61 19.51 29.43
CA VAL A 44 -7.56 20.61 29.56
C VAL A 44 -8.61 20.48 28.47
N HIS A 45 -9.88 20.38 28.86
CA HIS A 45 -10.97 20.42 27.88
C HIS A 45 -11.29 21.88 27.56
N PHE A 46 -11.10 22.27 26.30
CA PHE A 46 -11.42 23.60 25.81
C PHE A 46 -12.83 23.66 25.24
N SER A 47 -13.61 24.61 25.75
CA SER A 47 -14.91 24.98 25.20
C SER A 47 -14.87 26.42 24.65
N THR A 48 -15.82 26.77 23.81
CA THR A 48 -15.97 28.15 23.35
C THR A 48 -16.70 28.99 24.38
N ASP A 49 -16.30 30.26 24.57
CA ASP A 49 -17.01 31.20 25.43
C ASP A 49 -17.32 32.53 24.71
N SER A 50 -18.59 32.92 24.73
CA SER A 50 -19.08 34.12 24.03
C SER A 50 -18.58 35.44 24.64
N GLN A 51 -18.33 35.48 25.95
CA GLN A 51 -17.78 36.67 26.63
C GLN A 51 -16.29 36.81 26.34
N LEU A 52 -15.55 35.69 26.34
CA LEU A 52 -14.14 35.65 25.94
C LEU A 52 -13.97 36.10 24.48
N THR A 53 -14.82 35.59 23.59
CA THR A 53 -14.81 35.95 22.16
C THR A 53 -15.15 37.42 21.96
N LYS A 54 -16.13 37.95 22.68
CA LYS A 54 -16.51 39.37 22.61
C LYS A 54 -15.38 40.29 23.10
N ALA A 55 -14.79 39.97 24.25
CA ALA A 55 -13.67 40.74 24.81
C ALA A 55 -12.47 40.78 23.85
N LEU A 56 -12.17 39.66 23.17
CA LEU A 56 -11.13 39.60 22.15
C LEU A 56 -11.43 40.55 20.96
N LYS A 57 -12.65 40.51 20.43
CA LYS A 57 -13.09 41.40 19.33
C LYS A 57 -13.06 42.87 19.71
N ASP A 58 -13.45 43.21 20.93
CA ASP A 58 -13.46 44.59 21.42
C ASP A 58 -12.03 45.10 21.66
N SER A 59 -11.14 44.25 22.19
CA SER A 59 -9.73 44.60 22.46
C SER A 59 -8.92 44.84 21.18
N LEU A 60 -9.28 44.19 20.08
CA LEU A 60 -8.61 44.34 18.77
C LEU A 60 -8.93 45.64 18.03
N LYS A 61 -9.92 46.42 18.50
CA LYS A 61 -10.27 47.72 17.88
C LYS A 61 -9.14 48.74 18.00
N ASP A 62 -8.44 48.72 19.14
CA ASP A 62 -7.44 49.74 19.50
C ASP A 62 -6.03 49.15 19.64
N ASN A 63 -5.85 47.83 19.56
CA ASN A 63 -4.59 47.15 19.86
C ASN A 63 -4.22 46.12 18.79
N VAL A 64 -2.93 46.09 18.44
CA VAL A 64 -2.39 45.18 17.40
C VAL A 64 -1.36 44.19 17.98
N GLN A 65 -0.67 44.55 19.08
CA GLN A 65 0.28 43.66 19.72
C GLN A 65 -0.43 42.69 20.69
N PRO A 66 -0.10 41.38 20.70
CA PRO A 66 -0.76 40.39 21.55
C PRO A 66 -0.77 40.75 23.04
N ASP A 67 0.31 41.33 23.56
CA ASP A 67 0.39 41.75 24.96
C ASP A 67 -0.56 42.91 25.29
N ASP A 68 -0.70 43.87 24.39
CA ASP A 68 -1.64 44.99 24.56
C ASP A 68 -3.10 44.50 24.47
N VAL A 69 -3.38 43.56 23.56
CA VAL A 69 -4.69 42.90 23.46
C VAL A 69 -4.99 42.11 24.74
N ARG A 70 -4.03 41.34 25.26
CA ARG A 70 -4.18 40.59 26.52
C ARG A 70 -4.45 41.51 27.71
N ASN A 71 -3.72 42.63 27.81
CA ASN A 71 -3.91 43.61 28.88
C ASN A 71 -5.27 44.31 28.77
N ALA A 72 -5.73 44.64 27.56
CA ALA A 72 -7.04 45.21 27.32
C ALA A 72 -8.17 44.22 27.68
N MET A 73 -8.04 42.95 27.29
CA MET A 73 -8.97 41.88 27.68
C MET A 73 -9.02 41.70 29.20
N ALA A 74 -7.86 41.73 29.86
CA ALA A 74 -7.77 41.65 31.33
C ALA A 74 -8.41 42.84 32.05
N ALA A 75 -8.61 43.97 31.38
CA ALA A 75 -9.30 45.16 31.91
C ALA A 75 -10.80 45.19 31.55
N ASP A 76 -11.29 44.28 30.71
CA ASP A 76 -12.71 44.23 30.32
C ASP A 76 -13.57 43.81 31.51
N LYS A 77 -14.51 44.69 31.90
CA LYS A 77 -15.43 44.46 33.02
C LYS A 77 -16.31 43.24 32.83
N ASN A 78 -16.63 42.87 31.59
CA ASN A 78 -17.47 41.71 31.27
C ASN A 78 -16.67 40.40 31.32
N LEU A 79 -15.34 40.46 31.22
CA LEU A 79 -14.48 39.28 31.31
C LEU A 79 -14.02 38.98 32.74
N GLN A 80 -14.17 39.92 33.68
CA GLN A 80 -13.71 39.75 35.08
C GLN A 80 -14.33 38.54 35.78
N ALA A 81 -15.56 38.14 35.42
CA ALA A 81 -16.20 36.96 35.98
C ALA A 81 -15.51 35.63 35.58
N LEU A 82 -14.75 35.66 34.48
CA LEU A 82 -13.96 34.53 33.97
C LEU A 82 -12.50 34.57 34.45
N LEU A 83 -12.00 35.73 34.88
CA LEU A 83 -10.62 35.94 35.36
C LEU A 83 -10.53 35.79 36.89
N THR A 84 -10.96 34.65 37.41
CA THR A 84 -10.89 34.35 38.86
C THR A 84 -9.49 33.94 39.30
N ASP A 85 -9.24 33.94 40.61
CA ASP A 85 -7.98 33.46 41.19
C ASP A 85 -7.67 32.03 40.72
N GLY A 86 -6.51 31.83 40.09
CA GLY A 86 -6.09 30.54 39.52
C GLY A 86 -6.32 30.38 38.02
N CYS A 87 -6.90 31.37 37.34
CA CYS A 87 -7.01 31.40 35.88
C CYS A 87 -5.88 32.20 35.20
N GLN A 88 -5.33 31.67 34.10
CA GLN A 88 -4.36 32.32 33.23
C GLN A 88 -4.98 32.60 31.86
N LEU A 89 -4.86 33.85 31.40
CA LEU A 89 -5.27 34.30 30.06
C LEU A 89 -4.05 34.54 29.17
N ASP A 90 -3.94 33.78 28.08
CA ASP A 90 -2.91 33.92 27.07
C ASP A 90 -3.52 34.39 25.74
N VAL A 91 -2.80 35.24 25.00
CA VAL A 91 -3.22 35.75 23.69
C VAL A 91 -2.09 35.54 22.68
N PHE A 92 -2.44 34.96 21.53
CA PHE A 92 -1.52 34.65 20.43
C PHE A 92 -2.00 35.31 19.14
N ALA A 93 -1.06 35.69 18.29
CA ALA A 93 -1.35 36.14 16.92
C ALA A 93 -0.54 35.31 15.93
N VAL A 94 -1.21 34.71 14.95
CA VAL A 94 -0.59 33.86 13.93
C VAL A 94 -1.02 34.33 12.55
N ARG A 95 -0.07 34.27 11.61
CA ARG A 95 -0.34 34.46 10.19
C ARG A 95 -0.38 33.10 9.52
N ALA A 96 -1.53 32.75 8.95
CA ALA A 96 -1.72 31.48 8.26
C ALA A 96 -2.59 31.66 7.01
N ASN A 97 -2.46 30.73 6.07
CA ASN A 97 -3.21 30.75 4.81
C ASN A 97 -4.63 30.19 4.96
N THR A 98 -4.86 29.34 5.97
CA THR A 98 -6.16 28.75 6.28
C THR A 98 -6.48 28.85 7.78
N VAL A 99 -7.77 28.81 8.13
CA VAL A 99 -8.25 28.80 9.53
C VAL A 99 -7.72 27.58 10.29
N LYS A 100 -7.62 26.44 9.61
CA LYS A 100 -7.12 25.18 10.18
C LYS A 100 -5.64 25.28 10.56
N ASP A 101 -4.80 25.79 9.64
CA ASP A 101 -3.37 25.99 9.91
C ASP A 101 -3.14 26.99 11.07
N ALA A 102 -3.99 28.03 11.15
CA ALA A 102 -3.95 28.97 12.26
C ALA A 102 -4.24 28.27 13.60
N ALA A 103 -5.33 27.51 13.65
CA ALA A 103 -5.78 26.79 14.85
C ALA A 103 -4.74 25.75 15.32
N GLU A 104 -4.15 24.99 14.40
CA GLU A 104 -3.10 24.01 14.71
C GLU A 104 -1.82 24.68 15.24
N SER A 105 -1.42 25.82 14.65
CA SER A 105 -0.25 26.58 15.11
C SER A 105 -0.46 27.20 16.50
N ILE A 106 -1.68 27.65 16.80
CA ILE A 106 -2.07 28.11 18.13
C ILE A 106 -2.01 26.95 19.14
N ALA A 107 -2.53 25.78 18.77
CA ALA A 107 -2.55 24.61 19.64
C ALA A 107 -1.14 24.12 20.01
N GLN A 108 -0.19 24.16 19.07
CA GLN A 108 1.22 23.83 19.32
C GLN A 108 1.86 24.76 20.37
N ASN A 109 1.55 26.06 20.34
CA ASN A 109 2.11 27.01 21.29
C ASN A 109 1.59 26.76 22.72
N ILE A 110 0.33 26.33 22.86
CA ILE A 110 -0.32 26.14 24.16
C ILE A 110 0.00 24.78 24.81
N ALA A 111 0.21 23.72 24.01
CA ALA A 111 0.63 22.41 24.51
C ALA A 111 1.93 22.45 25.33
N SER A 112 2.80 23.44 25.06
CA SER A 112 4.03 23.67 25.83
C SER A 112 3.83 24.27 27.23
N ILE A 113 2.64 24.84 27.51
CA ILE A 113 2.33 25.62 28.73
C ILE A 113 1.50 24.78 29.72
N ALA A 114 0.67 23.84 29.23
CA ALA A 114 -0.34 23.13 30.02
C ALA A 114 0.16 21.83 30.71
N SER A 115 1.38 21.80 31.26
CA SER A 115 1.89 20.64 32.01
C SER A 115 1.44 20.68 33.48
N GLY A 116 0.22 20.23 33.79
CA GLY A 116 -0.27 20.11 35.18
C GLY A 116 -1.79 19.89 35.31
N LYS A 117 -2.20 19.22 36.41
CA LYS A 117 -3.52 18.61 36.70
C LYS A 117 -4.79 19.39 36.28
N LYS A 118 -5.84 18.60 35.94
CA LYS A 118 -7.23 18.92 35.53
C LYS A 118 -7.61 20.40 35.62
N SER A 119 -7.84 21.01 34.45
CA SER A 119 -8.28 22.39 34.29
C SER A 119 -9.41 22.44 33.26
N GLU A 120 -10.43 23.28 33.45
CA GLU A 120 -11.33 23.68 32.36
C GLU A 120 -10.66 24.80 31.55
N GLY A 121 -10.78 24.72 30.23
CA GLY A 121 -10.24 25.69 29.29
C GLY A 121 -11.34 26.39 28.51
N LYS A 122 -11.12 27.66 28.17
CA LYS A 122 -11.95 28.38 27.21
C LYS A 122 -11.08 28.95 26.10
N ALA A 123 -11.51 28.79 24.85
CA ALA A 123 -10.79 29.29 23.69
C ALA A 123 -11.69 30.21 22.86
N ALA A 124 -11.07 31.28 22.35
CA ALA A 124 -11.65 32.17 21.36
C ALA A 124 -10.66 32.42 20.24
N MET A 125 -11.11 32.47 18.98
CA MET A 125 -10.26 32.83 17.84
C MET A 125 -11.01 33.71 16.84
N VAL A 126 -10.37 34.78 16.38
CA VAL A 126 -10.94 35.73 15.44
C VAL A 126 -9.94 36.14 14.37
N LEU A 127 -10.43 36.39 13.16
CA LEU A 127 -9.64 37.03 12.11
C LEU A 127 -9.77 38.55 12.23
N ALA A 128 -8.65 39.23 12.44
CA ALA A 128 -8.58 40.69 12.53
C ALA A 128 -8.42 41.33 11.15
N ASP A 129 -8.79 42.61 11.03
CA ASP A 129 -8.74 43.38 9.79
C ASP A 129 -7.30 43.54 9.23
N ASN A 130 -6.29 43.35 10.07
CA ASN A 130 -4.88 43.33 9.68
C ASN A 130 -4.42 42.00 9.05
N GLY A 131 -5.31 41.02 8.91
CA GLY A 131 -5.04 39.72 8.28
C GLY A 131 -4.40 38.67 9.19
N TYR A 132 -4.33 38.90 10.50
CA TYR A 132 -3.85 37.93 11.48
C TYR A 132 -5.01 37.23 12.20
N TYR A 133 -4.82 35.95 12.52
CA TYR A 133 -5.69 35.23 13.44
C TYR A 133 -5.20 35.48 14.86
N TYR A 134 -6.08 36.05 15.69
CA TYR A 134 -5.83 36.20 17.12
C TYR A 134 -6.60 35.13 17.87
N ALA A 135 -5.95 34.47 18.81
CA ALA A 135 -6.59 33.55 19.73
C ALA A 135 -6.35 33.95 21.18
N ALA A 136 -7.40 33.92 21.97
CA ALA A 136 -7.36 34.09 23.41
C ALA A 136 -7.73 32.77 24.07
N VAL A 137 -6.88 32.31 24.99
CA VAL A 137 -7.04 31.04 25.67
C VAL A 137 -6.95 31.25 27.16
N LEU A 138 -8.01 30.85 27.85
CA LEU A 138 -8.15 30.92 29.29
C LEU A 138 -8.02 29.51 29.87
N THR A 139 -7.13 29.33 30.83
CA THR A 139 -6.95 28.07 31.55
C THR A 139 -7.12 28.30 33.04
N CYS A 140 -8.00 27.55 33.70
CA CYS A 140 -8.31 27.74 35.13
C CYS A 140 -7.92 26.51 35.95
N ARG A 141 -7.19 26.71 37.05
CA ARG A 141 -6.95 25.66 38.04
C ARG A 141 -8.10 25.62 39.05
N ASP A 142 -8.65 24.43 39.31
CA ASP A 142 -9.67 24.26 40.34
C ASP A 142 -9.11 24.60 41.73
N SER A 143 -9.56 25.72 42.29
CA SER A 143 -9.32 26.09 43.68
C SER A 143 -10.48 25.64 44.57
N ASN A 144 -10.84 24.35 44.55
CA ASN A 144 -11.58 23.65 45.62
C ASN A 144 -11.96 22.23 45.19
N SER A 145 -11.15 21.24 45.53
CA SER A 145 -11.62 19.87 45.68
C SER A 145 -11.26 19.35 47.08
N SER A 146 -11.89 19.92 48.11
CA SER A 146 -12.11 19.14 49.33
C SER A 146 -13.23 18.15 49.03
N VAL A 147 -12.87 17.06 48.36
CA VAL A 147 -13.78 15.92 48.15
C VAL A 147 -14.04 15.31 49.52
N SER A 148 -15.30 15.31 49.94
CA SER A 148 -15.77 14.37 50.94
C SER A 148 -15.60 12.98 50.34
N ASP A 149 -14.62 12.25 50.85
CA ASP A 149 -14.36 10.84 50.58
C ASP A 149 -15.64 10.03 50.85
N ASP A 150 -16.37 9.68 49.78
CA ASP A 150 -17.47 8.70 49.83
C ASP A 150 -17.00 7.30 49.45
N GLY A 151 -15.68 7.09 49.32
CA GLY A 151 -15.09 5.79 49.02
C GLY A 151 -15.45 5.24 47.64
N SER A 152 -16.03 6.03 46.74
CA SER A 152 -16.16 5.64 45.34
C SER A 152 -14.85 5.95 44.60
N GLU A 153 -14.18 4.89 44.13
CA GLU A 153 -13.01 5.05 43.25
C GLU A 153 -13.45 5.82 42.00
N ASP A 154 -12.84 7.00 41.77
CA ASP A 154 -12.91 7.69 40.48
C ASP A 154 -12.55 6.65 39.40
N PRO A 155 -13.38 6.43 38.36
CA PRO A 155 -13.05 5.45 37.33
C PRO A 155 -11.67 5.80 36.76
N ALA A 156 -10.83 4.77 36.65
CA ALA A 156 -9.47 4.93 36.12
C ALA A 156 -9.51 5.75 34.82
N PRO A 157 -8.54 6.66 34.60
CA PRO A 157 -8.45 7.41 33.34
C PRO A 157 -8.62 6.44 32.17
N ASP A 158 -9.48 6.76 31.20
CA ASP A 158 -9.67 5.93 30.02
C ASP A 158 -8.28 5.71 29.39
N PRO A 159 -7.75 4.47 29.41
CA PRO A 159 -6.40 4.22 28.96
C PRO A 159 -6.29 4.28 27.43
N GLY A 160 -7.39 4.58 26.72
CA GLY A 160 -7.45 4.64 25.27
C GLY A 160 -7.56 3.27 24.61
N TYR A 161 -7.84 2.24 25.41
CA TYR A 161 -8.15 0.89 24.99
C TYR A 161 -9.13 0.21 25.96
N ILE A 162 -9.89 -0.75 25.45
CA ILE A 162 -10.90 -1.50 26.22
C ILE A 162 -10.54 -2.98 26.15
N GLN A 163 -10.32 -3.61 27.30
CA GLN A 163 -10.20 -5.06 27.36
C GLN A 163 -11.58 -5.70 27.15
N THR A 164 -11.75 -6.42 26.04
CA THR A 164 -13.02 -7.07 25.68
C THR A 164 -13.08 -8.54 26.10
N ALA A 165 -11.93 -9.17 26.32
CA ALA A 165 -11.78 -10.54 26.81
C ALA A 165 -10.36 -10.74 27.37
N PRO A 166 -10.03 -11.91 27.99
CA PRO A 166 -8.65 -12.24 28.31
C PRO A 166 -7.74 -12.06 27.08
N ASN A 167 -6.63 -11.34 27.27
CA ASN A 167 -5.66 -10.99 26.23
C ASN A 167 -6.24 -10.32 24.98
N SER A 168 -7.42 -9.71 25.04
CA SER A 168 -8.08 -9.11 23.87
C SER A 168 -8.52 -7.69 24.13
N TYR A 169 -8.05 -6.76 23.29
CA TYR A 169 -8.20 -5.33 23.50
C TYR A 169 -8.67 -4.62 22.24
N THR A 170 -9.58 -3.67 22.42
CA THR A 170 -10.02 -2.73 21.38
C THR A 170 -9.35 -1.38 21.60
N ILE A 171 -8.66 -0.88 20.60
CA ILE A 171 -7.93 0.39 20.63
C ILE A 171 -8.83 1.51 20.13
N THR A 172 -9.09 2.50 20.97
CA THR A 172 -9.96 3.64 20.66
C THR A 172 -9.18 4.91 20.33
N THR A 173 -7.91 5.00 20.73
CA THR A 173 -7.01 6.12 20.45
C THR A 173 -5.60 5.65 20.09
N ASN A 174 -4.84 6.51 19.41
CA ASN A 174 -3.43 6.25 19.08
C ASN A 174 -2.55 6.17 20.34
N GLU A 175 -2.82 7.01 21.34
CA GLU A 175 -2.11 7.03 22.61
C GLU A 175 -2.41 5.76 23.42
N GLY A 176 -3.65 5.27 23.36
CA GLY A 176 -4.02 4.01 23.99
C GLY A 176 -3.36 2.79 23.35
N PHE A 177 -3.09 2.83 22.04
CA PHE A 177 -2.28 1.80 21.40
C PHE A 177 -0.87 1.75 21.98
N ALA A 178 -0.20 2.91 22.09
CA ALA A 178 1.12 3.00 22.70
C ALA A 178 1.11 2.54 24.17
N ALA A 179 0.11 2.96 24.95
CA ALA A 179 -0.04 2.55 26.34
C ALA A 179 -0.22 1.04 26.50
N LEU A 180 -1.03 0.40 25.65
CA LEU A 180 -1.19 -1.06 25.66
C LEU A 180 0.13 -1.76 25.32
N VAL A 181 0.86 -1.28 24.30
CA VAL A 181 2.15 -1.86 23.92
C VAL A 181 3.16 -1.75 25.06
N ASP A 182 3.27 -0.59 25.71
CA ASP A 182 4.14 -0.38 26.87
C ASP A 182 3.82 -1.36 28.00
N GLU A 183 2.54 -1.51 28.34
CA GLU A 183 2.08 -2.44 29.37
C GLU A 183 2.45 -3.89 29.02
N LYS A 184 2.14 -4.34 27.81
CA LYS A 184 2.33 -5.74 27.40
C LYS A 184 3.77 -6.11 27.10
N LEU A 185 4.63 -5.14 26.82
CA LEU A 185 6.08 -5.35 26.78
C LEU A 185 6.64 -5.60 28.19
N GLN A 186 6.14 -4.91 29.21
CA GLN A 186 6.58 -5.13 30.60
C GLN A 186 6.13 -6.49 31.14
N THR A 187 4.93 -6.96 30.76
CA THR A 187 4.44 -8.29 31.15
C THR A 187 4.94 -9.43 30.25
N SER A 188 5.63 -9.11 29.14
CA SER A 188 6.03 -10.08 28.11
C SER A 188 4.86 -10.84 27.48
N GLU A 189 3.70 -10.19 27.35
CA GLU A 189 2.46 -10.79 26.85
C GLU A 189 2.05 -10.29 25.46
N LEU A 190 2.77 -9.30 24.91
CA LEU A 190 2.41 -8.68 23.63
C LEU A 190 2.33 -9.72 22.50
N GLU A 191 3.17 -10.77 22.54
CA GLU A 191 3.21 -11.85 21.55
C GLU A 191 1.88 -12.58 21.33
N SER A 192 1.03 -12.66 22.34
CA SER A 192 -0.26 -13.38 22.28
C SER A 192 -1.46 -12.46 22.47
N THR A 193 -1.23 -11.15 22.53
CA THR A 193 -2.27 -10.15 22.73
C THR A 193 -3.05 -9.93 21.44
N ASN A 194 -4.38 -10.09 21.49
CA ASN A 194 -5.28 -9.73 20.40
C ASN A 194 -5.61 -8.23 20.45
N ILE A 195 -5.43 -7.56 19.32
CA ILE A 195 -5.58 -6.12 19.15
C ILE A 195 -6.59 -5.89 18.04
N LYS A 196 -7.62 -5.09 18.34
CA LYS A 196 -8.64 -4.67 17.37
C LYS A 196 -8.66 -3.14 17.32
N LEU A 197 -8.61 -2.53 16.14
CA LEU A 197 -8.57 -1.08 16.00
C LEU A 197 -9.96 -0.48 15.74
N GLU A 198 -10.27 0.66 16.37
CA GLU A 198 -11.41 1.54 16.03
C GLU A 198 -10.95 2.95 15.58
N CYS A 199 -9.64 3.15 15.50
CA CYS A 199 -9.02 4.37 15.02
C CYS A 199 -7.74 4.04 14.23
N ASN A 200 -7.25 5.03 13.48
CA ASN A 200 -5.92 4.93 12.88
C ASN A 200 -4.86 5.03 13.96
N VAL A 201 -3.77 4.27 13.82
CA VAL A 201 -2.67 4.21 14.79
C VAL A 201 -1.31 4.31 14.11
N ALA A 202 -0.33 4.84 14.83
CA ALA A 202 1.07 4.72 14.52
C ALA A 202 1.72 3.68 15.45
N LEU A 203 2.62 2.85 14.91
CA LEU A 203 3.45 1.99 15.75
C LEU A 203 4.27 2.85 16.72
N PRO A 204 4.27 2.53 18.03
CA PRO A 204 5.07 3.25 18.99
C PRO A 204 6.57 2.98 18.76
N THR A 205 7.43 3.90 19.20
CA THR A 205 8.88 3.84 18.94
C THR A 205 9.59 2.62 19.54
N ASN A 206 8.98 1.98 20.54
CA ASN A 206 9.47 0.77 21.19
C ASN A 206 8.84 -0.51 20.62
N TRP A 207 8.15 -0.45 19.49
CA TRP A 207 7.59 -1.62 18.84
C TRP A 207 8.67 -2.67 18.53
N PRO A 208 8.50 -3.94 18.97
CA PRO A 208 9.55 -4.95 18.86
C PRO A 208 9.52 -5.67 17.50
N TYR A 209 10.07 -5.04 16.45
CA TYR A 209 10.04 -5.53 15.06
C TYR A 209 10.50 -6.98 14.83
N SER A 210 11.32 -7.56 15.72
CA SER A 210 11.80 -8.95 15.60
C SER A 210 10.99 -9.97 16.41
N MET A 211 9.84 -9.57 16.95
CA MET A 211 9.02 -10.46 17.78
C MET A 211 8.34 -11.57 16.98
N THR A 212 8.05 -12.69 17.65
CA THR A 212 7.02 -13.62 17.21
C THR A 212 5.66 -13.09 17.65
N TYR A 213 4.67 -13.09 16.76
CA TYR A 213 3.30 -12.70 17.07
C TYR A 213 2.32 -13.82 16.74
N SER A 214 1.62 -14.28 17.79
CA SER A 214 0.64 -15.37 17.78
C SER A 214 -0.80 -14.88 18.01
N GLY A 215 -0.95 -13.62 18.44
CA GLY A 215 -2.25 -12.97 18.61
C GLY A 215 -2.94 -12.62 17.28
N THR A 216 -4.09 -11.96 17.38
CA THR A 216 -4.82 -11.39 16.25
C THR A 216 -4.67 -9.87 16.24
N PHE A 217 -4.13 -9.30 15.16
CA PHE A 217 -4.14 -7.87 14.88
C PHE A 217 -5.22 -7.59 13.81
N ASP A 218 -6.36 -7.06 14.23
CA ASP A 218 -7.50 -6.71 13.37
C ASP A 218 -7.61 -5.19 13.21
N GLY A 219 -7.20 -4.70 12.04
CA GLY A 219 -7.20 -3.28 11.76
C GLY A 219 -8.58 -2.68 11.50
N GLN A 220 -9.63 -3.49 11.26
CA GLN A 220 -10.97 -3.02 10.84
C GLN A 220 -10.95 -1.95 9.72
N ASN A 221 -10.02 -2.04 8.78
CA ASN A 221 -9.74 -1.09 7.71
C ASN A 221 -9.16 0.26 8.15
N HIS A 222 -8.69 0.40 9.39
CA HIS A 222 -7.93 1.56 9.84
C HIS A 222 -6.48 1.53 9.33
N ILE A 223 -5.88 2.72 9.33
CA ILE A 223 -4.49 2.93 8.94
C ILE A 223 -3.56 2.54 10.08
N VAL A 224 -2.51 1.79 9.75
CA VAL A 224 -1.36 1.51 10.61
C VAL A 224 -0.13 2.16 9.97
N SER A 225 0.44 3.16 10.63
CA SER A 225 1.63 3.89 10.16
C SER A 225 2.83 3.68 11.07
N GLY A 226 3.99 4.23 10.70
CA GLY A 226 5.19 4.19 11.54
C GLY A 226 5.94 2.86 11.51
N ILE A 227 5.75 2.04 10.47
CA ILE A 227 6.57 0.84 10.26
C ILE A 227 7.95 1.30 9.76
N GLU A 228 8.88 1.46 10.70
CA GLU A 228 10.26 1.89 10.49
C GLU A 228 11.23 0.81 10.96
N CYS A 229 11.40 -0.23 10.14
CA CYS A 229 12.33 -1.32 10.43
C CYS A 229 13.64 -1.08 9.68
N THR A 230 14.61 -0.44 10.34
CA THR A 230 15.92 -0.11 9.74
C THR A 230 17.03 -0.82 10.49
N GLY A 231 18.00 -1.41 9.76
CA GLY A 231 19.18 -2.01 10.38
C GLY A 231 19.67 -3.31 9.75
N GLY A 232 19.05 -3.78 8.65
CA GLY A 232 19.55 -4.93 7.89
C GLY A 232 19.44 -6.28 8.62
N SER A 233 18.58 -6.39 9.64
CA SER A 233 18.37 -7.64 10.36
C SER A 233 17.55 -8.64 9.54
N ASN A 234 17.78 -9.94 9.74
CA ASN A 234 16.95 -10.96 9.11
C ASN A 234 15.55 -10.97 9.72
N TYR A 235 14.57 -11.46 8.96
CA TYR A 235 13.17 -11.52 9.38
C TYR A 235 12.64 -10.13 9.76
N SER A 236 12.87 -9.15 8.88
CA SER A 236 12.44 -7.77 9.11
C SER A 236 10.99 -7.55 8.69
N GLY A 237 10.24 -6.83 9.51
CA GLY A 237 8.87 -6.40 9.26
C GLY A 237 8.20 -5.92 10.54
N MET A 238 6.91 -5.56 10.48
CA MET A 238 6.13 -5.26 11.70
C MET A 238 6.26 -6.41 12.70
N PHE A 239 6.28 -7.64 12.23
CA PHE A 239 6.64 -8.82 13.01
C PHE A 239 7.85 -9.53 12.43
N GLY A 240 8.65 -10.18 13.27
CA GLY A 240 9.70 -11.06 12.79
C GLY A 240 9.10 -12.34 12.24
N THR A 241 8.33 -13.02 13.09
CA THR A 241 7.57 -14.23 12.75
C THR A 241 6.10 -14.03 13.10
N LEU A 242 5.20 -14.31 12.17
CA LEU A 242 3.76 -14.31 12.41
C LEU A 242 3.26 -15.76 12.44
N THR A 243 2.78 -16.23 13.59
CA THR A 243 2.02 -17.50 13.72
C THR A 243 0.53 -17.24 13.95
N GLY A 244 0.18 -16.00 14.28
CA GLY A 244 -1.19 -15.54 14.54
C GLY A 244 -1.91 -15.05 13.28
N THR A 245 -2.71 -14.00 13.44
CA THR A 245 -3.49 -13.41 12.34
C THR A 245 -3.27 -11.90 12.25
N VAL A 246 -3.02 -11.39 11.06
CA VAL A 246 -3.09 -9.95 10.74
C VAL A 246 -4.16 -9.76 9.68
N LYS A 247 -5.17 -8.94 9.97
CA LYS A 247 -6.26 -8.75 9.02
C LYS A 247 -6.83 -7.34 8.99
N ASN A 248 -7.46 -6.99 7.87
CA ASN A 248 -8.17 -5.72 7.68
C ASN A 248 -7.28 -4.50 7.98
N CYS A 249 -6.00 -4.54 7.60
CA CYS A 249 -5.04 -3.47 7.91
C CYS A 249 -4.67 -2.68 6.66
N ARG A 250 -4.53 -1.36 6.81
CA ARG A 250 -4.04 -0.48 5.75
C ARG A 250 -2.72 0.14 6.18
N PHE A 251 -1.60 -0.40 5.71
CA PHE A 251 -0.27 0.07 6.07
C PHE A 251 0.12 1.28 5.21
N ALA A 252 0.51 2.40 5.85
CA ALA A 252 0.87 3.64 5.16
C ALA A 252 2.24 4.15 5.61
N GLY A 253 3.00 4.69 4.65
CA GLY A 253 4.33 5.23 4.92
C GLY A 253 5.34 4.18 5.40
N VAL A 254 5.28 2.96 4.85
CA VAL A 254 6.18 1.87 5.26
C VAL A 254 7.62 2.22 4.88
N SER A 255 8.55 2.07 5.81
CA SER A 255 9.99 2.24 5.58
C SER A 255 10.73 1.06 6.19
N VAL A 256 10.84 -0.03 5.43
CA VAL A 256 11.53 -1.25 5.86
C VAL A 256 12.80 -1.40 5.04
N SER A 257 13.94 -1.53 5.73
CA SER A 257 15.26 -1.82 5.17
C SER A 257 15.90 -2.96 5.97
N GLY A 258 15.51 -4.18 5.60
CA GLY A 258 15.89 -5.42 6.26
C GLY A 258 17.05 -6.18 5.61
N GLY A 259 17.43 -7.29 6.22
CA GLY A 259 18.37 -8.27 5.69
C GLY A 259 17.64 -9.35 4.90
N ASN A 260 17.88 -10.62 5.24
CA ASN A 260 17.18 -11.74 4.60
C ASN A 260 15.77 -11.91 5.16
N TYR A 261 14.83 -12.29 4.31
CA TYR A 261 13.43 -12.54 4.63
C TYR A 261 12.77 -11.29 5.19
N THR A 262 12.50 -10.34 4.30
CA THR A 262 11.99 -9.02 4.67
C THR A 262 10.60 -8.80 4.09
N GLY A 263 9.67 -8.30 4.90
CA GLY A 263 8.34 -7.86 4.46
C GLY A 263 7.77 -6.74 5.32
N ALA A 264 6.75 -6.03 4.84
CA ALA A 264 6.14 -4.96 5.64
C ALA A 264 5.43 -5.50 6.89
N VAL A 265 4.71 -6.62 6.74
CA VAL A 265 3.87 -7.20 7.81
C VAL A 265 4.68 -8.21 8.62
N ALA A 266 5.41 -9.09 7.96
CA ALA A 266 6.22 -10.10 8.63
C ALA A 266 7.52 -10.39 7.87
N GLY A 267 8.56 -10.83 8.58
CA GLY A 267 9.70 -11.48 7.93
C GLY A 267 9.34 -12.90 7.47
N TYR A 268 8.74 -13.68 8.37
CA TYR A 268 8.25 -15.04 8.14
C TYR A 268 6.78 -15.14 8.56
N ASN A 269 5.92 -15.57 7.64
CA ASN A 269 4.50 -15.84 7.92
C ASN A 269 4.24 -17.35 8.00
N ASP A 270 3.93 -17.86 9.18
CA ASP A 270 3.37 -19.19 9.45
C ASP A 270 1.87 -19.14 9.82
N GLY A 271 1.30 -17.93 9.80
CA GLY A 271 -0.07 -17.65 10.23
C GLY A 271 -0.98 -17.26 9.06
N ASN A 272 -1.84 -16.27 9.30
CA ASN A 272 -2.81 -15.79 8.33
C ASN A 272 -2.71 -14.27 8.16
N ILE A 273 -2.46 -13.82 6.92
CA ILE A 273 -2.52 -12.41 6.53
C ILE A 273 -3.69 -12.25 5.57
N LYS A 274 -4.68 -11.42 5.93
CA LYS A 274 -5.92 -11.33 5.15
C LYS A 274 -6.48 -9.91 5.05
N ASN A 275 -6.92 -9.49 3.87
CA ASN A 275 -7.54 -8.17 3.68
C ASN A 275 -6.59 -7.04 4.10
N CYS A 276 -5.32 -7.12 3.71
CA CYS A 276 -4.30 -6.15 4.11
C CYS A 276 -3.73 -5.43 2.90
N SER A 277 -3.57 -4.12 2.98
CA SER A 277 -3.02 -3.32 1.88
C SER A 277 -1.80 -2.52 2.35
N VAL A 278 -0.68 -2.62 1.65
CA VAL A 278 0.50 -1.76 1.82
C VAL A 278 0.40 -0.62 0.81
N LEU A 279 -0.13 0.51 1.27
CA LEU A 279 -0.59 1.62 0.44
C LEU A 279 0.56 2.47 -0.13
N SER A 280 1.63 2.64 0.63
CA SER A 280 2.73 3.53 0.27
C SER A 280 3.99 3.21 1.07
N GLY A 281 5.12 3.70 0.56
CA GLY A 281 6.42 3.53 1.17
C GLY A 281 7.34 2.63 0.36
N HIS A 282 8.34 2.06 1.04
CA HIS A 282 9.34 1.20 0.46
C HIS A 282 9.66 0.02 1.37
N VAL A 283 9.75 -1.16 0.77
CA VAL A 283 10.29 -2.37 1.41
C VAL A 283 11.55 -2.78 0.65
N SER A 284 12.69 -2.72 1.32
CA SER A 284 13.97 -3.19 0.80
C SER A 284 14.57 -4.28 1.69
N GLY A 285 15.19 -5.27 1.05
CA GLY A 285 15.88 -6.37 1.73
C GLY A 285 17.03 -6.94 0.90
N ALA A 286 17.67 -8.00 1.43
CA ALA A 286 18.72 -8.73 0.72
C ALA A 286 18.12 -9.92 -0.04
N MET A 287 17.98 -11.07 0.62
CA MET A 287 17.40 -12.29 0.05
C MET A 287 15.95 -12.48 0.53
N GLY A 288 15.04 -12.95 -0.31
CA GLY A 288 13.68 -13.30 0.12
C GLY A 288 12.85 -12.08 0.53
N THR A 289 12.76 -11.06 -0.32
CA THR A 289 12.03 -9.82 0.01
C THR A 289 10.63 -9.84 -0.60
N GLY A 290 9.60 -9.60 0.20
CA GLY A 290 8.23 -9.42 -0.26
C GLY A 290 7.62 -8.11 0.23
N GLY A 291 6.63 -7.56 -0.47
CA GLY A 291 5.91 -6.39 0.03
C GLY A 291 5.10 -6.68 1.30
N ILE A 292 4.59 -7.91 1.46
CA ILE A 292 3.85 -8.36 2.66
C ILE A 292 4.76 -9.16 3.59
N THR A 293 5.36 -10.24 3.08
CA THR A 293 6.22 -11.13 3.88
C THR A 293 7.51 -11.50 3.15
N GLY A 294 8.59 -11.79 3.87
CA GLY A 294 9.76 -12.40 3.24
C GLY A 294 9.50 -13.83 2.79
N VAL A 295 9.05 -14.67 3.72
CA VAL A 295 8.66 -16.06 3.48
C VAL A 295 7.20 -16.28 3.88
N ASN A 296 6.45 -16.99 3.04
CA ASN A 296 5.10 -17.45 3.34
C ASN A 296 5.06 -18.97 3.52
N ALA A 297 4.90 -19.44 4.75
CA ALA A 297 4.58 -20.81 5.14
C ALA A 297 3.11 -21.00 5.58
N GLY A 298 2.37 -19.90 5.78
CA GLY A 298 0.95 -19.89 6.11
C GLY A 298 0.05 -19.49 4.93
N THR A 299 -0.88 -18.58 5.18
CA THR A 299 -1.84 -18.10 4.18
C THR A 299 -1.76 -16.58 4.01
N ILE A 300 -1.84 -16.12 2.76
CA ILE A 300 -2.01 -14.71 2.41
C ILE A 300 -3.19 -14.60 1.45
N SER A 301 -4.19 -13.79 1.79
CA SER A 301 -5.39 -13.65 0.96
C SER A 301 -5.91 -12.22 0.87
N ASN A 302 -6.40 -11.83 -0.30
CA ASN A 302 -7.03 -10.52 -0.52
C ASN A 302 -6.11 -9.37 -0.05
N CYS A 303 -4.88 -9.34 -0.55
CA CYS A 303 -3.88 -8.35 -0.13
C CYS A 303 -3.36 -7.53 -1.31
N ASP A 304 -3.14 -6.24 -1.07
CA ASP A 304 -2.68 -5.30 -2.09
C ASP A 304 -1.33 -4.69 -1.73
N VAL A 305 -0.44 -4.53 -2.70
CA VAL A 305 0.83 -3.81 -2.51
C VAL A 305 0.99 -2.74 -3.57
N ALA A 306 0.94 -1.49 -3.13
CA ALA A 306 1.22 -0.29 -3.93
C ALA A 306 2.58 0.33 -3.60
N ALA A 307 3.19 -0.05 -2.46
CA ALA A 307 4.56 0.34 -2.12
C ALA A 307 5.59 -0.23 -3.10
N ALA A 308 6.71 0.47 -3.24
CA ALA A 308 7.84 -0.04 -4.03
C ALA A 308 8.57 -1.15 -3.26
N VAL A 309 8.95 -2.22 -3.94
CA VAL A 309 9.71 -3.34 -3.36
C VAL A 309 11.04 -3.47 -4.07
N SER A 310 12.14 -3.54 -3.32
CA SER A 310 13.47 -3.76 -3.88
C SER A 310 14.30 -4.79 -3.13
N SER A 311 15.22 -5.44 -3.84
CA SER A 311 16.20 -6.34 -3.23
C SER A 311 17.58 -6.19 -3.84
N THR A 312 18.60 -6.51 -3.05
CA THR A 312 19.98 -6.59 -3.53
C THR A 312 20.41 -8.00 -3.91
N ASP A 313 19.62 -9.01 -3.52
CA ASP A 313 19.90 -10.43 -3.75
C ASP A 313 18.62 -11.21 -4.08
N TRP A 314 18.74 -12.53 -4.16
CA TRP A 314 17.78 -13.49 -4.71
C TRP A 314 16.38 -13.48 -4.07
N GLY A 315 15.36 -13.81 -4.87
CA GLY A 315 14.02 -14.14 -4.41
C GLY A 315 13.22 -12.91 -3.97
N ILE A 316 12.84 -12.06 -4.92
CA ILE A 316 11.96 -10.91 -4.66
C ILE A 316 10.56 -11.16 -5.22
N GLY A 317 9.54 -10.80 -4.44
CA GLY A 317 8.15 -10.78 -4.87
C GLY A 317 7.43 -9.50 -4.42
N GLY A 318 6.36 -9.11 -5.10
CA GLY A 318 5.52 -8.01 -4.63
C GLY A 318 4.72 -8.38 -3.38
N ILE A 319 4.35 -9.65 -3.21
CA ILE A 319 3.67 -10.16 -2.00
C ILE A 319 4.66 -10.90 -1.11
N ALA A 320 5.36 -11.90 -1.64
CA ALA A 320 6.29 -12.74 -0.89
C ALA A 320 7.60 -12.98 -1.63
N GLY A 321 8.74 -12.97 -0.94
CA GLY A 321 10.00 -13.42 -1.56
C GLY A 321 9.97 -14.91 -1.93
N GLN A 322 9.44 -15.72 -1.01
CA GLN A 322 9.25 -17.16 -1.19
C GLN A 322 7.88 -17.62 -0.67
N ASN A 323 7.22 -18.49 -1.42
CA ASN A 323 6.01 -19.21 -1.01
C ASN A 323 6.36 -20.69 -0.80
N SER A 324 6.31 -21.17 0.45
CA SER A 324 6.73 -22.52 0.83
C SER A 324 5.76 -23.62 0.41
N SER A 325 6.17 -24.88 0.55
CA SER A 325 5.28 -26.01 0.31
C SER A 325 4.11 -26.02 1.31
N GLY A 326 2.90 -26.28 0.82
CA GLY A 326 1.67 -26.29 1.64
C GLY A 326 1.07 -24.92 1.94
N SER A 327 1.73 -23.82 1.58
CA SER A 327 1.21 -22.47 1.78
C SER A 327 0.43 -21.95 0.56
N SER A 328 -0.38 -20.90 0.78
CA SER A 328 -1.19 -20.30 -0.27
C SER A 328 -1.12 -18.78 -0.31
N ILE A 329 -1.17 -18.24 -1.54
CA ILE A 329 -1.35 -16.81 -1.85
C ILE A 329 -2.52 -16.70 -2.82
N THR A 330 -3.58 -16.02 -2.43
CA THR A 330 -4.84 -15.97 -3.19
C THR A 330 -5.42 -14.56 -3.25
N ASP A 331 -6.02 -14.18 -4.38
CA ASP A 331 -6.69 -12.89 -4.55
C ASP A 331 -5.78 -11.68 -4.24
N CYS A 332 -4.50 -11.73 -4.59
CA CYS A 332 -3.54 -10.67 -4.27
C CYS A 332 -3.22 -9.80 -5.48
N HIS A 333 -3.02 -8.50 -5.24
CA HIS A 333 -2.73 -7.51 -6.29
C HIS A 333 -1.45 -6.74 -5.99
N VAL A 334 -0.60 -6.57 -7.00
CA VAL A 334 0.56 -5.68 -6.92
C VAL A 334 0.52 -4.63 -8.02
N SER A 335 0.51 -3.36 -7.59
CA SER A 335 0.56 -2.17 -8.45
C SER A 335 1.83 -1.35 -8.25
N GLY A 336 2.55 -1.56 -7.14
CA GLY A 336 3.83 -0.93 -6.87
C GLY A 336 4.94 -1.38 -7.83
N ASN A 337 5.97 -0.55 -7.97
CA ASN A 337 7.15 -0.90 -8.76
C ASN A 337 8.00 -1.93 -8.02
N ILE A 338 8.42 -2.97 -8.72
CA ILE A 338 9.30 -4.01 -8.17
C ILE A 338 10.60 -3.97 -8.96
N SER A 339 11.70 -3.76 -8.24
CA SER A 339 13.03 -3.66 -8.87
C SER A 339 14.06 -4.50 -8.13
N SER A 340 14.83 -5.32 -8.84
CA SER A 340 15.97 -6.01 -8.26
C SER A 340 17.17 -5.96 -9.18
N HIS A 341 18.35 -5.86 -8.56
CA HIS A 341 19.62 -5.98 -9.27
C HIS A 341 20.10 -7.44 -9.33
N SER A 342 19.30 -8.39 -8.82
CA SER A 342 19.69 -9.79 -8.61
C SER A 342 18.89 -10.80 -9.45
N ASP A 343 19.12 -12.08 -9.15
CA ASP A 343 18.88 -13.21 -10.03
C ASP A 343 17.41 -13.59 -10.25
N THR A 344 16.52 -13.56 -9.25
CA THR A 344 15.13 -14.08 -9.42
C THR A 344 14.08 -13.14 -8.84
N LEU A 345 13.18 -12.69 -9.71
CA LEU A 345 12.10 -11.76 -9.42
C LEU A 345 10.78 -12.27 -10.00
N GLY A 346 9.74 -12.29 -9.16
CA GLY A 346 8.36 -12.39 -9.62
C GLY A 346 7.51 -11.21 -9.18
N GLY A 347 6.46 -10.88 -9.92
CA GLY A 347 5.58 -9.79 -9.52
C GLY A 347 4.78 -10.05 -8.25
N ILE A 348 4.37 -11.30 -8.00
CA ILE A 348 3.70 -11.73 -6.76
C ILE A 348 4.71 -12.45 -5.86
N VAL A 349 5.41 -13.45 -6.40
CA VAL A 349 6.34 -14.30 -5.64
C VAL A 349 7.67 -14.48 -6.36
N GLY A 350 8.79 -14.35 -5.66
CA GLY A 350 10.10 -14.71 -6.22
C GLY A 350 10.18 -16.20 -6.58
N ILE A 351 10.06 -17.07 -5.57
CA ILE A 351 10.10 -18.54 -5.74
C ILE A 351 8.85 -19.18 -5.13
N ASN A 352 8.18 -20.02 -5.91
CA ASN A 352 6.95 -20.71 -5.51
C ASN A 352 7.13 -22.22 -5.38
N PHE A 353 6.92 -22.72 -4.16
CA PHE A 353 6.74 -24.13 -3.82
C PHE A 353 5.31 -24.45 -3.36
N GLY A 354 4.46 -23.43 -3.18
CA GLY A 354 3.07 -23.55 -2.73
C GLY A 354 2.05 -23.28 -3.85
N THR A 355 0.85 -22.86 -3.46
CA THR A 355 -0.22 -22.50 -4.40
C THR A 355 -0.33 -20.99 -4.54
N ILE A 356 -0.43 -20.50 -5.78
CA ILE A 356 -0.80 -19.12 -6.08
C ILE A 356 -2.06 -19.13 -6.94
N SER A 357 -3.09 -18.40 -6.55
CA SER A 357 -4.34 -18.32 -7.30
C SER A 357 -4.94 -16.92 -7.39
N SER A 358 -5.65 -16.63 -8.48
CA SER A 358 -6.48 -15.41 -8.62
C SER A 358 -5.71 -14.10 -8.35
N SER A 359 -4.41 -14.08 -8.64
CA SER A 359 -3.52 -12.99 -8.24
C SER A 359 -2.91 -12.32 -9.47
N HIS A 360 -2.65 -11.01 -9.38
CA HIS A 360 -2.26 -10.26 -10.56
C HIS A 360 -1.33 -9.08 -10.30
N THR A 361 -0.58 -8.72 -11.33
CA THR A 361 0.32 -7.57 -11.32
C THR A 361 0.02 -6.57 -12.42
N THR A 362 0.11 -5.29 -12.05
CA THR A 362 -0.13 -4.14 -12.92
C THR A 362 1.04 -3.15 -12.89
N GLY A 363 1.89 -3.23 -11.87
CA GLY A 363 3.07 -2.37 -11.70
C GLY A 363 4.19 -2.68 -12.70
N THR A 364 5.21 -1.82 -12.70
CA THR A 364 6.42 -2.06 -13.49
C THR A 364 7.35 -3.00 -12.74
N ILE A 365 7.81 -4.04 -13.45
CA ILE A 365 8.74 -5.05 -12.97
C ILE A 365 10.06 -4.88 -13.72
N THR A 366 11.14 -4.65 -12.99
CA THR A 366 12.50 -4.50 -13.56
C THR A 366 13.49 -5.39 -12.80
N GLY A 367 13.99 -6.42 -13.45
CA GLY A 367 15.03 -7.30 -12.91
C GLY A 367 16.22 -7.43 -13.84
N THR A 368 17.16 -8.31 -13.49
CA THR A 368 18.31 -8.62 -14.35
C THR A 368 18.16 -10.00 -14.98
N LYS A 369 18.34 -11.11 -14.23
CA LYS A 369 18.45 -12.44 -14.85
C LYS A 369 17.13 -13.18 -15.06
N VAL A 370 16.38 -13.48 -14.01
CA VAL A 370 15.16 -14.31 -14.06
C VAL A 370 13.99 -13.47 -13.59
N VAL A 371 13.12 -13.07 -14.52
CA VAL A 371 12.08 -12.05 -14.27
C VAL A 371 10.73 -12.55 -14.78
N GLY A 372 9.80 -12.83 -13.86
CA GLY A 372 8.44 -13.23 -14.17
C GLY A 372 7.41 -12.19 -13.75
N GLY A 373 6.37 -12.01 -14.57
CA GLY A 373 5.24 -11.11 -14.24
C GLY A 373 4.51 -11.45 -12.94
N ILE A 374 4.45 -12.73 -12.56
CA ILE A 374 3.82 -13.25 -11.34
C ILE A 374 4.83 -14.03 -10.52
N VAL A 375 5.55 -14.97 -11.13
CA VAL A 375 6.51 -15.84 -10.43
C VAL A 375 7.86 -15.84 -11.12
N GLY A 376 8.95 -15.64 -10.38
CA GLY A 376 10.29 -15.82 -10.93
C GLY A 376 10.57 -17.30 -11.23
N GLN A 377 10.49 -18.15 -10.21
CA GLN A 377 10.63 -19.60 -10.33
C GLN A 377 9.42 -20.33 -9.75
N ASN A 378 8.76 -21.15 -10.55
CA ASN A 378 7.62 -21.96 -10.15
C ASN A 378 7.96 -23.45 -10.13
N ASP A 379 7.92 -24.06 -8.96
CA ASP A 379 8.09 -25.51 -8.74
C ASP A 379 6.80 -26.18 -8.24
N SER A 380 5.66 -25.47 -8.29
CA SER A 380 4.37 -25.94 -7.78
C SER A 380 3.20 -25.42 -8.63
N PHE A 381 2.11 -24.91 -8.05
CA PHE A 381 0.87 -24.61 -8.76
C PHE A 381 0.57 -23.11 -8.83
N VAL A 382 0.28 -22.62 -10.03
CA VAL A 382 -0.18 -21.25 -10.31
C VAL A 382 -1.43 -21.32 -11.18
N GLU A 383 -2.54 -20.74 -10.73
CA GLU A 383 -3.82 -20.77 -11.44
C GLU A 383 -4.52 -19.41 -11.46
N ALA A 384 -5.26 -19.09 -12.52
CA ALA A 384 -6.10 -17.88 -12.58
C ALA A 384 -5.32 -16.57 -12.32
N CYS A 385 -4.05 -16.49 -12.74
CA CYS A 385 -3.20 -15.32 -12.52
C CYS A 385 -2.96 -14.53 -13.81
N TYR A 386 -2.76 -13.22 -13.68
CA TYR A 386 -2.48 -12.38 -14.85
C TYR A 386 -1.54 -11.20 -14.62
N ALA A 387 -0.84 -10.78 -15.67
CA ALA A 387 0.02 -9.60 -15.65
C ALA A 387 -0.30 -8.66 -16.82
N THR A 388 -0.32 -7.35 -16.57
CA THR A 388 -0.69 -6.31 -17.57
C THR A 388 0.30 -5.15 -17.67
N GLY A 389 1.27 -5.04 -16.76
CA GLY A 389 2.25 -3.95 -16.70
C GLY A 389 3.42 -4.06 -17.69
N SER A 390 4.56 -3.48 -17.32
CA SER A 390 5.82 -3.62 -18.07
C SER A 390 6.77 -4.56 -17.32
N ILE A 391 7.32 -5.55 -18.02
CA ILE A 391 8.24 -6.54 -17.47
C ILE A 391 9.55 -6.46 -18.23
N ASN A 392 10.61 -6.07 -17.53
CA ASN A 392 11.92 -5.82 -18.12
C ASN A 392 13.00 -6.68 -17.44
N GLY A 393 13.82 -7.34 -18.25
CA GLY A 393 14.99 -8.09 -17.79
C GLY A 393 16.06 -8.19 -18.87
N THR A 394 17.11 -8.96 -18.60
CA THR A 394 18.30 -9.05 -19.46
C THR A 394 18.69 -10.48 -19.83
N ASN A 395 17.94 -11.52 -19.43
CA ASN A 395 18.25 -12.91 -19.76
C ASN A 395 16.98 -13.78 -19.92
N THR A 396 16.38 -14.24 -18.83
CA THR A 396 15.20 -15.10 -18.81
C THR A 396 13.99 -14.31 -18.35
N VAL A 397 13.13 -13.90 -19.27
CA VAL A 397 12.00 -13.00 -18.97
C VAL A 397 10.69 -13.61 -19.45
N GLY A 398 9.76 -13.80 -18.52
CA GLY A 398 8.45 -14.40 -18.77
C GLY A 398 7.33 -13.44 -18.44
N GLY A 399 6.35 -13.32 -19.34
CA GLY A 399 5.17 -12.46 -19.11
C GLY A 399 4.36 -12.85 -17.88
N LEU A 400 4.47 -14.09 -17.39
CA LEU A 400 3.93 -14.56 -16.12
C LEU A 400 4.98 -15.28 -15.27
N VAL A 401 5.64 -16.29 -15.83
CA VAL A 401 6.60 -17.13 -15.11
C VAL A 401 7.93 -17.15 -15.85
N ALA A 402 9.05 -16.91 -15.19
CA ALA A 402 10.33 -17.01 -15.88
C ALA A 402 10.78 -18.47 -16.00
N ASN A 403 10.96 -19.20 -14.90
CA ASN A 403 11.27 -20.63 -14.91
C ASN A 403 10.12 -21.45 -14.36
N ASN A 404 9.63 -22.43 -15.12
CA ASN A 404 8.54 -23.31 -14.71
C ASN A 404 8.96 -24.78 -14.71
N SER A 405 8.95 -25.41 -13.54
CA SER A 405 9.01 -26.86 -13.35
C SER A 405 7.66 -27.42 -12.84
N GLY A 406 6.77 -26.52 -12.40
CA GLY A 406 5.45 -26.84 -11.87
C GLY A 406 4.34 -26.80 -12.93
N THR A 407 3.12 -26.49 -12.49
CA THR A 407 1.95 -26.33 -13.34
C THR A 407 1.47 -24.88 -13.32
N LEU A 408 1.29 -24.32 -14.52
CA LEU A 408 0.65 -23.03 -14.77
C LEU A 408 -0.64 -23.27 -15.54
N LYS A 409 -1.78 -22.82 -14.99
CA LYS A 409 -3.10 -23.13 -15.53
C LYS A 409 -4.00 -21.90 -15.59
N ALA A 410 -4.77 -21.73 -16.67
CA ALA A 410 -5.77 -20.67 -16.76
C ALA A 410 -5.19 -19.27 -16.45
N CYS A 411 -4.03 -18.94 -17.01
CA CYS A 411 -3.34 -17.67 -16.75
C CYS A 411 -3.14 -16.87 -18.04
N TYR A 412 -2.98 -15.56 -17.93
CA TYR A 412 -2.69 -14.74 -19.12
C TYR A 412 -1.72 -13.59 -18.89
N SER A 413 -1.06 -13.16 -19.97
CA SER A 413 -0.25 -11.94 -19.96
C SER A 413 -0.67 -11.00 -21.07
N SER A 414 -1.02 -9.77 -20.69
CA SER A 414 -1.11 -8.62 -21.60
C SER A 414 0.04 -7.64 -21.40
N ALA A 415 1.01 -8.00 -20.54
CA ALA A 415 2.15 -7.17 -20.22
C ALA A 415 3.07 -6.96 -21.43
N THR A 416 3.71 -5.79 -21.49
CA THR A 416 4.83 -5.57 -22.42
C THR A 416 6.08 -6.21 -21.83
N VAL A 417 6.59 -7.24 -22.49
CA VAL A 417 7.74 -8.04 -22.06
C VAL A 417 8.96 -7.66 -22.90
N THR A 418 10.01 -7.16 -22.25
CA THR A 418 11.25 -6.73 -22.92
C THR A 418 12.45 -7.44 -22.31
N CYS A 419 13.29 -8.03 -23.16
CA CYS A 419 14.61 -8.53 -22.79
C CYS A 419 15.70 -7.76 -23.52
N SER A 420 16.65 -7.21 -22.75
CA SER A 420 17.78 -6.45 -23.30
C SER A 420 19.12 -7.19 -23.25
N GLY A 421 19.09 -8.51 -23.09
CA GLY A 421 20.28 -9.35 -23.17
C GLY A 421 19.92 -10.74 -23.70
N THR A 422 20.84 -11.70 -23.57
CA THR A 422 20.72 -13.00 -24.22
C THR A 422 20.04 -14.02 -23.31
N GLY A 423 19.02 -14.72 -23.79
CA GLY A 423 18.38 -15.81 -23.05
C GLY A 423 17.03 -16.25 -23.61
N TYR A 424 16.11 -16.60 -22.71
CA TYR A 424 14.79 -17.10 -23.05
C TYR A 424 13.73 -16.03 -22.83
N LEU A 425 12.85 -15.84 -23.81
CA LEU A 425 11.81 -14.83 -23.76
C LEU A 425 10.46 -15.45 -24.12
N GLY A 426 9.50 -15.35 -23.21
CA GLY A 426 8.17 -15.92 -23.41
C GLY A 426 7.07 -14.96 -22.98
N GLY A 427 6.01 -14.85 -23.77
CA GLY A 427 4.84 -14.05 -23.37
C GLY A 427 4.08 -14.66 -22.18
N ILE A 428 4.24 -15.96 -21.90
CA ILE A 428 3.69 -16.62 -20.70
C ILE A 428 4.83 -17.14 -19.82
N VAL A 429 5.57 -18.13 -20.32
CA VAL A 429 6.67 -18.77 -19.59
C VAL A 429 7.97 -18.51 -20.33
N ALA A 430 9.07 -18.07 -19.70
CA ALA A 430 10.32 -17.94 -20.45
C ALA A 430 10.95 -19.31 -20.75
N ASN A 431 11.10 -20.14 -19.72
CA ASN A 431 11.68 -21.47 -19.75
C ASN A 431 10.76 -22.47 -19.05
N ASN A 432 10.05 -23.28 -19.84
CA ASN A 432 9.23 -24.38 -19.35
C ASN A 432 10.09 -25.65 -19.25
N ASN A 433 10.67 -25.88 -18.07
CA ASN A 433 11.62 -26.94 -17.79
C ASN A 433 10.94 -28.19 -17.21
N GLY A 434 10.33 -29.00 -18.06
CA GLY A 434 9.57 -30.19 -17.63
C GLY A 434 8.23 -29.89 -16.94
N GLY A 435 7.84 -28.61 -16.85
CA GLY A 435 6.55 -28.20 -16.31
C GLY A 435 5.38 -28.33 -17.29
N ASN A 436 4.18 -28.02 -16.81
CA ASN A 436 2.93 -28.05 -17.57
C ASN A 436 2.35 -26.64 -17.69
N VAL A 437 2.11 -26.18 -18.93
CA VAL A 437 1.44 -24.91 -19.22
C VAL A 437 0.12 -25.23 -19.92
N VAL A 438 -1.01 -24.91 -19.28
CA VAL A 438 -2.32 -25.35 -19.73
C VAL A 438 -3.33 -24.19 -19.72
N THR A 439 -4.10 -24.02 -20.80
CA THR A 439 -5.17 -23.01 -20.83
C THR A 439 -4.61 -21.60 -20.59
N CYS A 440 -3.50 -21.24 -21.24
CA CYS A 440 -2.84 -19.95 -21.02
C CYS A 440 -2.76 -19.13 -22.31
N TYR A 441 -2.74 -17.81 -22.19
CA TYR A 441 -2.63 -16.96 -23.38
C TYR A 441 -1.87 -15.65 -23.19
N SER A 442 -1.20 -15.21 -24.24
CA SER A 442 -0.50 -13.92 -24.29
C SER A 442 -1.04 -13.00 -25.39
N THR A 443 -1.10 -11.71 -25.08
CA THR A 443 -1.54 -10.63 -25.98
C THR A 443 -0.57 -9.45 -26.01
N GLY A 444 0.20 -9.25 -24.94
CA GLY A 444 1.15 -8.16 -24.82
C GLY A 444 2.37 -8.33 -25.72
N ALA A 445 3.04 -7.23 -26.07
CA ALA A 445 4.21 -7.26 -26.95
C ALA A 445 5.38 -8.00 -26.29
N VAL A 446 6.08 -8.83 -27.06
CA VAL A 446 7.27 -9.58 -26.63
C VAL A 446 8.46 -9.13 -27.48
N THR A 447 9.42 -8.43 -26.87
CA THR A 447 10.52 -7.78 -27.60
C THR A 447 11.89 -8.20 -27.07
N GLY A 448 12.67 -8.84 -27.92
CA GLY A 448 14.10 -9.09 -27.72
C GLY A 448 14.91 -8.00 -28.40
N THR A 449 15.78 -7.29 -27.68
CA THR A 449 16.50 -6.15 -28.24
C THR A 449 17.94 -6.45 -28.65
N THR A 450 18.48 -7.64 -28.39
CA THR A 450 19.86 -7.98 -28.76
C THR A 450 19.93 -8.97 -29.92
N PRO A 451 20.95 -8.85 -30.80
CA PRO A 451 21.00 -9.63 -32.05
C PRO A 451 21.65 -11.03 -31.90
N SER A 452 21.57 -11.69 -30.73
CA SER A 452 22.32 -12.92 -30.45
C SER A 452 21.51 -13.95 -29.66
N ASP A 453 21.62 -15.25 -29.99
CA ASP A 453 21.15 -16.47 -29.31
C ASP A 453 19.95 -16.33 -28.35
N GLU A 454 18.93 -15.57 -28.77
CA GLU A 454 17.67 -15.41 -28.04
C GLU A 454 16.64 -16.41 -28.58
N TYR A 455 16.00 -17.15 -27.68
CA TYR A 455 14.83 -17.97 -28.01
C TYR A 455 13.57 -17.23 -27.58
N ILE A 456 12.75 -16.84 -28.55
CA ILE A 456 11.60 -15.98 -28.33
C ILE A 456 10.34 -16.70 -28.81
N GLY A 457 9.33 -16.81 -27.94
CA GLY A 457 8.02 -17.30 -28.33
C GLY A 457 6.88 -16.53 -27.66
N GLY A 458 5.72 -16.51 -28.32
CA GLY A 458 4.53 -15.87 -27.76
C GLY A 458 4.05 -16.56 -26.49
N VAL A 459 4.19 -17.88 -26.38
CA VAL A 459 3.90 -18.65 -25.16
C VAL A 459 5.19 -18.92 -24.39
N SER A 460 6.18 -19.56 -25.03
CA SER A 460 7.45 -19.93 -24.37
C SER A 460 8.72 -19.59 -25.13
N GLY A 461 9.79 -19.21 -24.43
CA GLY A 461 11.12 -19.12 -25.03
C GLY A 461 11.70 -20.51 -25.30
N LEU A 462 11.87 -21.31 -24.24
CA LEU A 462 12.29 -22.70 -24.27
C LEU A 462 11.20 -23.62 -23.71
N ASN A 463 10.97 -24.76 -24.34
CA ASN A 463 10.08 -25.80 -23.84
C ASN A 463 10.76 -27.17 -23.82
N THR A 464 10.83 -27.79 -22.65
CA THR A 464 11.16 -29.22 -22.47
C THR A 464 10.02 -30.00 -21.79
N GLY A 465 8.94 -29.30 -21.41
CA GLY A 465 7.75 -29.86 -20.78
C GLY A 465 6.56 -29.94 -21.73
N THR A 466 5.35 -29.70 -21.19
CA THR A 466 4.10 -29.71 -21.95
C THR A 466 3.48 -28.33 -22.04
N ILE A 467 2.97 -27.98 -23.22
CA ILE A 467 2.17 -26.80 -23.49
C ILE A 467 0.89 -27.26 -24.19
N THR A 468 -0.25 -27.07 -23.55
CA THR A 468 -1.55 -27.60 -24.01
C THR A 468 -2.62 -26.52 -23.94
N ALA A 469 -3.51 -26.46 -24.94
CA ALA A 469 -4.65 -25.54 -24.94
C ALA A 469 -4.22 -24.08 -24.71
N CYS A 470 -3.15 -23.63 -25.38
CA CYS A 470 -2.61 -22.28 -25.20
C CYS A 470 -2.69 -21.48 -26.50
N TYR A 471 -2.74 -20.16 -26.39
CA TYR A 471 -2.67 -19.33 -27.58
C TYR A 471 -1.86 -18.04 -27.39
N THR A 472 -1.51 -17.41 -28.50
CA THR A 472 -0.91 -16.08 -28.47
C THR A 472 -1.39 -15.20 -29.61
N THR A 473 -1.55 -13.92 -29.31
CA THR A 473 -1.74 -12.84 -30.30
C THR A 473 -0.66 -11.76 -30.16
N SER A 474 0.36 -12.01 -29.34
CA SER A 474 1.46 -11.10 -29.07
C SER A 474 2.17 -10.71 -30.35
N SER A 475 2.42 -9.41 -30.51
CA SER A 475 3.40 -8.93 -31.48
C SER A 475 4.80 -9.31 -31.00
N ILE A 476 5.55 -10.06 -31.80
CA ILE A 476 6.91 -10.49 -31.45
C ILE A 476 7.91 -9.67 -32.27
N GLY A 477 8.73 -8.88 -31.58
CA GLY A 477 9.73 -7.99 -32.19
C GLY A 477 11.16 -8.42 -31.87
N THR A 478 12.03 -8.44 -32.88
CA THR A 478 13.44 -8.90 -32.74
C THR A 478 14.39 -8.05 -33.60
N GLN A 479 15.69 -7.98 -33.24
CA GLN A 479 16.70 -7.18 -33.94
C GLN A 479 17.74 -7.97 -34.76
N SER A 480 17.51 -9.26 -35.12
CA SER A 480 18.35 -10.18 -35.96
C SER A 480 19.00 -11.35 -35.20
N PRO A 481 19.44 -12.43 -35.89
CA PRO A 481 18.64 -13.66 -35.99
C PRO A 481 18.40 -14.31 -34.61
N SER A 482 17.27 -13.98 -33.98
CA SER A 482 16.74 -14.75 -32.86
C SER A 482 16.06 -16.02 -33.38
N THR A 483 16.08 -17.09 -32.59
CA THR A 483 15.23 -18.25 -32.86
C THR A 483 13.82 -17.91 -32.37
N THR A 484 12.96 -17.54 -33.30
CA THR A 484 11.62 -17.05 -33.00
C THR A 484 10.57 -17.99 -33.56
N GLY A 485 9.64 -18.42 -32.71
CA GLY A 485 8.42 -19.10 -33.13
C GLY A 485 7.19 -18.36 -32.64
N ALA A 486 6.07 -18.56 -33.32
CA ALA A 486 4.81 -17.95 -32.92
C ALA A 486 4.44 -18.33 -31.48
N LEU A 487 4.48 -19.62 -31.17
CA LEU A 487 4.20 -20.18 -29.84
C LEU A 487 5.48 -20.33 -29.02
N VAL A 488 6.51 -20.98 -29.58
CA VAL A 488 7.71 -21.36 -28.84
C VAL A 488 8.98 -20.99 -29.59
N GLY A 489 9.97 -20.39 -28.92
CA GLY A 489 11.30 -20.19 -29.52
C GLY A 489 11.96 -21.51 -29.88
N TRP A 490 12.28 -22.33 -28.87
CA TRP A 490 12.81 -23.68 -29.04
C TRP A 490 11.99 -24.72 -28.27
N ASN A 491 11.36 -25.63 -29.00
CA ASN A 491 10.76 -26.84 -28.44
C ASN A 491 11.80 -27.97 -28.43
N ASN A 492 12.41 -28.22 -27.27
CA ASN A 492 13.50 -29.17 -27.09
C ASN A 492 13.01 -30.46 -26.43
N ASN A 493 12.56 -31.42 -27.25
CA ASN A 493 11.95 -32.67 -26.80
C ASN A 493 10.68 -32.48 -25.94
N GLY A 494 10.10 -31.28 -25.93
CA GLY A 494 8.82 -30.99 -25.30
C GLY A 494 7.63 -31.31 -26.21
N SER A 495 6.43 -31.21 -25.65
CA SER A 495 5.17 -31.42 -26.36
C SER A 495 4.37 -30.13 -26.42
N ILE A 496 3.90 -29.79 -27.61
CA ILE A 496 2.94 -28.71 -27.88
C ILE A 496 1.70 -29.37 -28.49
N HIS A 497 0.54 -29.16 -27.86
CA HIS A 497 -0.70 -29.78 -28.28
C HIS A 497 -1.86 -28.79 -28.22
N THR A 498 -2.66 -28.71 -29.29
CA THR A 498 -3.88 -27.88 -29.32
C THR A 498 -3.57 -26.42 -28.96
N CYS A 499 -2.59 -25.85 -29.66
CA CYS A 499 -2.13 -24.49 -29.41
C CYS A 499 -2.18 -23.65 -30.69
N TYR A 500 -2.58 -22.38 -30.56
CA TYR A 500 -2.92 -21.54 -31.71
C TYR A 500 -2.27 -20.17 -31.63
N TRP A 501 -2.05 -19.53 -32.77
CA TRP A 501 -1.54 -18.18 -32.79
C TRP A 501 -2.28 -17.32 -33.82
N GLY A 502 -2.38 -16.03 -33.50
CA GLY A 502 -2.90 -15.00 -34.41
C GLY A 502 -1.88 -13.89 -34.67
N ASN A 503 -0.60 -14.17 -34.46
CA ASN A 503 0.49 -13.28 -34.85
C ASN A 503 0.96 -13.63 -36.27
N SER A 504 1.53 -12.68 -37.01
CA SER A 504 1.89 -12.84 -38.43
C SER A 504 3.14 -13.69 -38.68
N LEU A 505 3.41 -14.66 -37.80
CA LEU A 505 4.51 -15.62 -37.95
C LEU A 505 3.97 -16.91 -38.54
N ASP A 506 4.71 -17.49 -39.49
CA ASP A 506 4.24 -18.68 -40.22
C ASP A 506 4.40 -19.97 -39.39
N ASP A 507 5.46 -20.07 -38.59
CA ASP A 507 5.82 -21.29 -37.88
C ASP A 507 5.49 -21.24 -36.37
N PRO A 508 4.94 -22.32 -35.78
CA PRO A 508 4.66 -22.39 -34.35
C PRO A 508 5.94 -22.31 -33.51
N CYS A 509 7.04 -22.85 -34.04
CA CYS A 509 8.31 -23.01 -33.35
C CYS A 509 9.46 -22.45 -34.19
N GLY A 510 10.42 -21.77 -33.56
CA GLY A 510 11.65 -21.37 -34.24
C GLY A 510 12.60 -22.55 -34.46
N ILE A 511 12.75 -23.40 -33.44
CA ILE A 511 13.38 -24.72 -33.54
C ILE A 511 12.46 -25.74 -32.88
N ASP A 512 12.21 -26.85 -33.55
CA ASP A 512 11.43 -27.95 -33.01
C ASP A 512 12.20 -29.28 -33.13
N THR A 513 12.62 -29.81 -31.98
CA THR A 513 13.14 -31.18 -31.86
C THR A 513 12.20 -32.05 -31.02
N GLY A 514 11.02 -31.54 -30.67
CA GLY A 514 9.98 -32.24 -29.92
C GLY A 514 8.80 -32.62 -30.80
N SER A 515 7.60 -32.53 -30.23
CA SER A 515 6.34 -32.83 -30.90
C SER A 515 5.42 -31.62 -30.87
N SER A 516 4.93 -31.22 -32.04
CA SER A 516 3.89 -30.20 -32.21
C SER A 516 2.69 -30.81 -32.93
N THR A 517 1.53 -30.88 -32.27
CA THR A 517 0.33 -31.54 -32.78
C THR A 517 -0.90 -30.67 -32.58
N GLU A 518 -1.84 -30.70 -33.52
CA GLU A 518 -3.05 -29.86 -33.48
C GLU A 518 -2.75 -28.36 -33.31
N THR A 519 -1.63 -27.90 -33.88
CA THR A 519 -1.23 -26.49 -33.86
C THR A 519 -1.53 -25.82 -35.21
N SER A 520 -2.01 -24.57 -35.18
CA SER A 520 -2.32 -23.81 -36.41
C SER A 520 -2.40 -22.30 -36.19
N GLU A 521 -2.04 -21.53 -37.22
CA GLU A 521 -2.34 -20.11 -37.32
C GLU A 521 -3.84 -19.87 -37.55
N ILE A 522 -4.44 -18.99 -36.76
CA ILE A 522 -5.84 -18.60 -36.89
C ILE A 522 -6.02 -17.66 -38.09
N GLY A 523 -7.07 -17.91 -38.87
CA GLY A 523 -7.42 -17.12 -40.07
C GLY A 523 -7.03 -17.77 -41.40
N THR A 524 -6.24 -18.86 -41.38
CA THR A 524 -5.92 -19.63 -42.58
C THR A 524 -6.97 -20.72 -42.87
N SER A 525 -7.22 -21.60 -41.90
CA SER A 525 -8.14 -22.74 -42.01
C SER A 525 -8.97 -22.99 -40.74
N LEU A 526 -8.63 -22.30 -39.65
CA LEU A 526 -9.28 -22.42 -38.34
C LEU A 526 -9.71 -21.03 -37.85
N THR A 527 -10.89 -20.95 -37.25
CA THR A 527 -11.41 -19.74 -36.58
C THR A 527 -11.13 -19.76 -35.08
N TRP A 528 -11.19 -18.60 -34.42
CA TRP A 528 -11.10 -18.54 -32.96
C TRP A 528 -12.20 -19.33 -32.25
N GLU A 529 -13.41 -19.39 -32.81
CA GLU A 529 -14.51 -20.20 -32.29
C GLU A 529 -14.12 -21.69 -32.23
N GLN A 530 -13.69 -22.26 -33.37
CA GLN A 530 -13.29 -23.66 -33.46
C GLN A 530 -12.04 -23.97 -32.62
N ALA A 531 -11.08 -23.04 -32.58
CA ALA A 531 -9.90 -23.15 -31.73
C ALA A 531 -10.29 -23.18 -30.25
N THR A 532 -11.26 -22.36 -29.84
CA THR A 532 -11.77 -22.33 -28.45
C THR A 532 -12.38 -23.66 -28.06
N GLU A 533 -13.20 -24.26 -28.92
CA GLU A 533 -13.80 -25.57 -28.67
C GLU A 533 -12.73 -26.65 -28.46
N LYS A 534 -11.71 -26.68 -29.33
CA LYS A 534 -10.58 -27.61 -29.23
C LYS A 534 -9.74 -27.37 -27.97
N MET A 535 -9.40 -26.12 -27.66
CA MET A 535 -8.66 -25.81 -26.43
C MET A 535 -9.45 -26.27 -25.21
N ASN A 536 -10.75 -25.96 -25.13
CA ASN A 536 -11.58 -26.32 -23.99
C ASN A 536 -11.78 -27.83 -23.83
N SER A 537 -11.70 -28.64 -24.90
CA SER A 537 -11.72 -30.11 -24.77
C SER A 537 -10.45 -30.66 -24.11
N GLU A 538 -9.32 -29.97 -24.27
CA GLU A 538 -8.01 -30.35 -23.72
C GLU A 538 -7.66 -29.63 -22.39
N SER A 539 -8.37 -28.56 -22.04
CA SER A 539 -8.16 -27.78 -20.81
C SER A 539 -8.43 -28.55 -19.50
N GLY A 540 -9.14 -29.68 -19.59
CA GLY A 540 -9.65 -30.41 -18.42
C GLY A 540 -10.77 -29.66 -17.69
N SER A 541 -10.99 -30.00 -16.42
CA SER A 541 -11.98 -29.33 -15.57
C SER A 541 -11.46 -28.00 -15.01
N GLY A 542 -12.35 -27.04 -14.76
CA GLY A 542 -12.03 -25.75 -14.16
C GLY A 542 -12.30 -24.57 -15.09
N ILE A 543 -11.49 -23.52 -14.99
CA ILE A 543 -11.61 -22.30 -15.81
C ILE A 543 -11.29 -22.63 -17.27
N GLN A 544 -12.17 -22.20 -18.16
CA GLN A 544 -12.12 -22.44 -19.59
C GLN A 544 -12.19 -21.13 -20.36
N PHE A 545 -11.76 -21.17 -21.62
CA PHE A 545 -11.86 -20.04 -22.52
C PHE A 545 -13.31 -19.72 -22.86
N VAL A 546 -13.63 -18.42 -22.91
CA VAL A 546 -14.91 -17.87 -23.32
C VAL A 546 -14.71 -17.16 -24.66
N TYR A 547 -15.41 -17.65 -25.68
CA TYR A 547 -15.49 -16.99 -26.99
C TYR A 547 -16.70 -16.06 -27.04
N HIS A 548 -16.51 -14.84 -27.55
CA HIS A 548 -17.50 -13.75 -27.46
C HIS A 548 -18.30 -13.50 -28.75
N ASN A 549 -18.19 -14.37 -29.76
CA ASN A 549 -18.89 -14.26 -31.05
C ASN A 549 -18.60 -12.95 -31.83
N ASP A 550 -17.44 -12.36 -31.61
CA ASP A 550 -16.99 -11.10 -32.22
C ASP A 550 -15.82 -11.29 -33.22
N GLY A 551 -15.42 -12.55 -33.45
CA GLY A 551 -14.27 -12.90 -34.29
C GLY A 551 -12.91 -12.64 -33.64
N GLN A 552 -12.87 -12.20 -32.39
CA GLN A 552 -11.63 -11.97 -31.63
C GLN A 552 -11.20 -13.23 -30.89
N ALA A 553 -9.97 -13.21 -30.37
CA ALA A 553 -9.43 -14.30 -29.56
C ALA A 553 -10.24 -14.48 -28.25
N PRO A 554 -10.43 -15.71 -27.76
CA PRO A 554 -11.23 -15.98 -26.58
C PRO A 554 -10.52 -15.55 -25.29
N THR A 555 -11.25 -15.16 -24.25
CA THR A 555 -10.65 -14.72 -22.98
C THR A 555 -10.90 -15.73 -21.86
N LEU A 556 -10.19 -15.57 -20.73
CA LEU A 556 -10.51 -16.30 -19.50
C LEU A 556 -11.41 -15.44 -18.60
N PRO A 557 -12.38 -16.02 -17.88
CA PRO A 557 -13.29 -15.30 -16.98
C PRO A 557 -12.67 -15.12 -15.58
N ILE A 558 -11.54 -14.41 -15.49
CA ILE A 558 -10.77 -14.18 -14.25
C ILE A 558 -10.42 -12.72 -14.01
#